data_AF-A0A349TIZ1-F1
#
_entry.id   AF-A0A349TIZ1-F1
#
_cell.length_a   1.000
_cell.length_b   1.000
_cell.length_c   1.000
_cell.angle_alpha   90.00
_cell.angle_beta   90.00
_cell.angle_gamma   90.00
#
_symmetry.space_group_name_H-M   'P 1'
#
loop_
_entity.id
_entity.type
_entity.pdbx_description
1 polymer ?
#
loop_
_entity_poly.entity_id
_entity_poly.type
_entity_poly.pdbx_seq_one_letter_code
_entity_poly.pdbx_strand_id
1 'polypeptide(L)'
;MANNPENPRGVHAVRVLEGKSDFTLDSLIEAAYDPALPFFEELIPNLLLITAVDSPSIVDDDGNSLVLESTITADAIEYIDLLRDWDTRSSVDSVETSLAVYWAENLMDNVRADANAQNINIYEYMINNATPDQLLGALTDAAETLTQNFGSWQVPWGEINRYQRITGDLVQDFNDDEPSIPVGFNSGRWGALSSFGARTYPGTRRMYGTSGNSFVAVVEFGNPLRAKAITVGGLQSDPDSPHFDDQAEMYANGEFRDIHFYRNDIEANLEREYRPGD
;
A
#
# COMPACT_ATOMS: atom_id res chain seq x y z
N MET A 1 18.98 -20.05 10.82
CA MET A 1 18.74 -18.78 10.11
C MET A 1 17.26 -18.78 9.75
N ALA A 2 16.56 -17.64 9.84
CA ALA A 2 15.16 -17.59 9.41
C ALA A 2 15.11 -18.02 7.93
N ASN A 3 14.24 -18.99 7.61
CA ASN A 3 14.14 -19.56 6.25
C ASN A 3 13.53 -18.58 5.24
N ASN A 4 13.10 -17.39 5.68
CA ASN A 4 12.56 -16.35 4.81
C ASN A 4 13.39 -15.07 5.01
N PRO A 5 13.96 -14.49 3.95
CA PRO A 5 14.55 -13.17 4.01
C PRO A 5 13.50 -12.14 4.45
N GLU A 6 13.94 -11.13 5.22
CA GLU A 6 13.12 -10.01 5.64
C GLU A 6 12.54 -9.28 4.42
N ASN A 7 11.27 -8.88 4.49
CA ASN A 7 10.64 -8.04 3.48
C ASN A 7 10.55 -6.58 3.98
N PRO A 8 10.22 -5.61 3.11
CA PRO A 8 10.15 -4.20 3.51
C PRO A 8 9.24 -3.91 4.71
N ARG A 9 8.20 -4.73 4.95
CA ARG A 9 7.30 -4.58 6.13
C ARG A 9 7.98 -4.98 7.43
N GLY A 10 8.90 -5.96 7.40
CA GLY A 10 9.74 -6.29 8.54
C GLY A 10 10.64 -5.12 8.95
N VAL A 11 11.31 -4.51 7.97
CA VAL A 11 12.14 -3.31 8.16
C VAL A 11 11.32 -2.17 8.75
N HIS A 12 10.11 -1.93 8.22
CA HIS A 12 9.22 -0.90 8.74
C HIS A 12 8.79 -1.20 10.19
N ALA A 13 8.47 -2.46 10.51
CA ALA A 13 8.04 -2.83 11.86
C ALA A 13 9.14 -2.57 12.89
N VAL A 14 10.39 -2.89 12.57
CA VAL A 14 11.54 -2.56 13.43
C VAL A 14 11.65 -1.04 13.59
N ARG A 15 11.57 -0.28 12.50
CA ARG A 15 11.69 1.19 12.52
C ARG A 15 10.69 1.87 13.46
N VAL A 16 9.43 1.45 13.46
CA VAL A 16 8.39 2.11 14.30
C VAL A 16 8.41 1.67 15.76
N LEU A 17 9.04 0.52 16.08
CA LEU A 17 9.09 -0.06 17.42
C LEU A 17 10.42 0.15 18.14
N GLU A 18 11.54 0.22 17.40
CA GLU A 18 12.88 0.28 17.97
C GLU A 18 13.06 1.50 18.88
N GLY A 19 13.61 1.26 20.08
CA GLY A 19 13.90 2.32 21.05
C GLY A 19 12.69 2.96 21.74
N LYS A 20 11.45 2.53 21.44
CA LYS A 20 10.22 3.04 22.09
C LYS A 20 9.80 2.16 23.27
N SER A 21 9.34 2.79 24.35
CA SER A 21 8.92 2.08 25.58
C SER A 21 7.65 2.63 26.25
N ASP A 22 7.10 3.71 25.73
CA ASP A 22 6.01 4.50 26.32
C ASP A 22 4.73 4.46 25.47
N PHE A 23 4.51 3.36 24.75
CA PHE A 23 3.31 3.18 23.95
C PHE A 23 2.03 3.27 24.78
N THR A 24 1.07 4.04 24.28
CA THR A 24 -0.35 3.96 24.65
C THR A 24 -1.07 3.10 23.61
N LEU A 25 -2.35 2.78 23.85
CA LEU A 25 -3.19 2.14 22.81
C LEU A 25 -3.18 2.96 21.52
N ASP A 26 -3.35 4.28 21.61
CA ASP A 26 -3.45 5.16 20.46
C ASP A 26 -2.11 5.32 19.73
N SER A 27 -0.99 5.48 20.46
CA SER A 27 0.32 5.63 19.81
C SER A 27 0.82 4.33 19.18
N LEU A 28 0.35 3.18 19.66
CA LEU A 28 0.61 1.89 19.03
C LEU A 28 -0.26 1.68 17.78
N ILE A 29 -1.51 2.15 17.78
CA ILE A 29 -2.34 2.20 16.56
C ILE A 29 -1.68 3.12 15.52
N GLU A 30 -1.28 4.33 15.90
CA GLU A 30 -0.60 5.28 15.01
C GLU A 30 0.67 4.65 14.40
N ALA A 31 1.50 3.99 15.20
CA ALA A 31 2.68 3.28 14.70
C ALA A 31 2.33 2.13 13.74
N ALA A 32 1.24 1.38 13.99
CA ALA A 32 0.80 0.30 13.12
C ALA A 32 0.21 0.79 11.79
N TYR A 33 -0.22 2.06 11.72
CA TYR A 33 -0.77 2.72 10.54
C TYR A 33 0.19 3.73 9.91
N ASP A 34 1.49 3.72 10.25
CA ASP A 34 2.45 4.60 9.61
C ASP A 34 2.46 4.38 8.07
N PRO A 35 2.27 5.44 7.26
CA PRO A 35 2.10 5.33 5.82
C PRO A 35 3.39 5.12 5.01
N ALA A 36 4.57 5.08 5.64
CA ALA A 36 5.82 4.89 4.91
C ALA A 36 5.83 3.57 4.11
N LEU A 37 6.47 3.62 2.95
CA LEU A 37 6.73 2.48 2.08
C LEU A 37 8.25 2.32 1.89
N PRO A 38 8.98 1.76 2.88
CA PRO A 38 10.45 1.71 2.88
C PRO A 38 11.09 1.09 1.64
N PHE A 39 10.39 0.23 0.90
CA PHE A 39 10.91 -0.31 -0.35
C PHE A 39 11.30 0.79 -1.36
N PHE A 40 10.52 1.86 -1.43
CA PHE A 40 10.76 2.95 -2.38
C PHE A 40 11.90 3.87 -1.96
N GLU A 41 12.23 3.93 -0.66
CA GLU A 41 13.41 4.64 -0.17
C GLU A 41 14.71 4.05 -0.72
N GLU A 42 14.71 2.75 -1.08
CA GLU A 42 15.85 2.07 -1.69
C GLU A 42 15.75 2.02 -3.22
N LEU A 43 14.55 1.84 -3.78
CA LEU A 43 14.36 1.71 -5.22
C LEU A 43 14.55 3.05 -5.96
N ILE A 44 14.00 4.15 -5.44
CA ILE A 44 14.03 5.46 -6.11
C ILE A 44 15.47 5.97 -6.30
N PRO A 45 16.37 5.95 -5.30
CA PRO A 45 17.74 6.39 -5.49
C PRO A 45 18.49 5.68 -6.63
N ASN A 46 18.20 4.41 -6.87
CA ASN A 46 18.81 3.65 -7.99
C ASN A 46 18.32 4.14 -9.35
N LEU A 47 17.01 4.41 -9.49
CA LEU A 47 16.46 5.07 -10.68
C LEU A 47 17.14 6.42 -10.93
N LEU A 48 17.33 7.23 -9.88
CA LEU A 48 17.95 8.55 -9.99
C LEU A 48 19.44 8.48 -10.36
N LEU A 49 20.17 7.50 -9.82
CA LEU A 49 21.60 7.33 -10.11
C LEU A 49 21.83 6.93 -11.56
N ILE A 50 21.06 5.96 -12.06
CA ILE A 50 21.17 5.45 -13.43
C ILE A 50 20.87 6.56 -14.45
N THR A 51 19.79 7.31 -14.21
CA THR A 51 19.34 8.38 -15.11
C THR A 51 20.27 9.61 -15.11
N ALA A 52 20.95 9.88 -14.00
CA ALA A 52 21.96 10.94 -13.92
C ALA A 52 23.23 10.61 -14.72
N VAL A 53 23.62 9.33 -14.81
CA VAL A 53 24.78 8.87 -15.59
C VAL A 53 24.47 8.85 -17.09
N ASP A 54 23.22 8.52 -17.46
CA ASP A 54 22.72 8.58 -18.85
C ASP A 54 22.31 9.99 -19.32
N SER A 55 22.45 11.01 -18.46
CA SER A 55 22.32 12.43 -18.80
C SER A 55 23.66 13.18 -18.82
N PRO A 56 24.70 12.80 -19.60
CA PRO A 56 25.91 13.58 -19.68
C PRO A 56 25.67 14.79 -20.58
N SER A 57 25.40 15.95 -19.98
CA SER A 57 25.68 17.24 -20.63
C SER A 57 27.21 17.40 -20.68
N ILE A 58 27.87 16.77 -21.65
CA ILE A 58 29.29 17.06 -21.90
C ILE A 58 29.32 18.36 -22.68
N VAL A 59 29.74 19.45 -22.05
CA VAL A 59 30.14 20.66 -22.78
C VAL A 59 31.52 20.42 -23.37
N ASP A 60 31.69 20.63 -24.66
CA ASP A 60 33.02 20.66 -25.27
C ASP A 60 33.82 21.90 -24.78
N ASP A 61 35.13 21.94 -25.08
CA ASP A 61 36.01 23.06 -24.73
C ASP A 61 35.55 24.41 -25.33
N ASP A 62 34.62 24.38 -26.29
CA ASP A 62 34.02 25.54 -26.96
C ASP A 62 32.65 25.95 -26.35
N GLY A 63 32.17 25.25 -25.30
CA GLY A 63 30.93 25.56 -24.59
C GLY A 63 29.65 25.07 -25.28
N ASN A 64 29.75 24.21 -26.30
CA ASN A 64 28.60 23.58 -26.91
C ASN A 64 28.23 22.32 -26.13
N SER A 65 26.95 22.18 -25.80
CA SER A 65 26.43 20.94 -25.22
C SER A 65 26.49 19.83 -26.27
N LEU A 66 27.38 18.86 -26.09
CA LEU A 66 27.30 17.57 -26.76
C LEU A 66 26.07 16.87 -26.21
N VAL A 67 24.99 16.90 -26.99
CA VAL A 67 23.82 16.09 -26.73
C VAL A 67 24.23 14.64 -27.05
N LEU A 68 24.62 13.87 -26.04
CA LEU A 68 24.46 12.42 -26.15
C LEU A 68 22.96 12.19 -26.32
N GLU A 69 22.56 11.44 -27.36
CA GLU A 69 21.16 11.04 -27.55
C GLU A 69 20.68 10.39 -26.26
N SER A 70 19.91 11.13 -25.46
CA SER A 70 19.32 10.58 -24.24
C SER A 70 18.26 9.58 -24.66
N THR A 71 18.43 8.33 -24.26
CA THR A 71 17.42 7.27 -24.41
C THR A 71 16.17 7.51 -23.56
N ILE A 72 16.22 8.50 -22.65
CA ILE A 72 15.12 8.91 -21.77
C ILE A 72 14.21 9.91 -22.51
N THR A 73 12.92 9.60 -22.58
CA THR A 73 11.89 10.45 -23.20
C THR A 73 11.51 11.63 -22.28
N ALA A 74 10.92 12.68 -22.84
CA ALA A 74 10.42 13.82 -22.04
C ALA A 74 9.39 13.37 -20.99
N ASP A 75 8.47 12.47 -21.37
CA ASP A 75 7.47 11.91 -20.45
C ASP A 75 8.12 11.15 -19.29
N ALA A 76 9.18 10.38 -19.55
CA ALA A 76 9.91 9.66 -18.50
C ALA A 76 10.57 10.61 -17.49
N ILE A 77 11.00 11.81 -17.92
CA ILE A 77 11.54 12.83 -17.00
C ILE A 77 10.48 13.30 -16.02
N GLU A 78 9.24 13.55 -16.48
CA GLU A 78 8.14 13.98 -15.59
C GLU A 78 7.84 12.91 -14.52
N TYR A 79 7.88 11.63 -14.90
CA TYR A 79 7.68 10.50 -13.98
C TYR A 79 8.80 10.42 -12.94
N ILE A 80 10.05 10.57 -13.37
CA ILE A 80 11.22 10.55 -12.49
C ILE A 80 11.19 11.71 -11.52
N ASP A 81 10.85 12.92 -11.99
CA ASP A 81 10.81 14.12 -11.16
C ASP A 81 9.68 14.04 -10.10
N LEU A 82 8.52 13.49 -10.47
CA LEU A 82 7.47 13.19 -9.50
C LEU A 82 7.99 12.28 -8.36
N LEU A 83 8.67 11.18 -8.71
CA LEU A 83 9.17 10.23 -7.72
C LEU A 83 10.38 10.76 -6.93
N ARG A 84 11.17 11.67 -7.51
CA ARG A 84 12.30 12.33 -6.85
C ARG A 84 11.87 13.14 -5.64
N ASP A 85 10.74 13.85 -5.75
CA ASP A 85 10.24 14.75 -4.73
C ASP A 85 9.30 14.06 -3.72
N TRP A 86 8.95 12.80 -3.96
CA TRP A 86 8.08 12.03 -3.08
C TRP A 86 8.79 11.62 -1.78
N ASP A 87 8.10 11.77 -0.66
CA ASP A 87 8.58 11.36 0.67
C ASP A 87 8.40 9.85 0.95
N THR A 88 7.97 9.08 -0.04
CA THR A 88 7.68 7.62 0.05
C THR A 88 6.57 7.26 1.04
N ARG A 89 5.68 8.21 1.36
CA ARG A 89 4.51 7.98 2.22
C ARG A 89 3.25 7.88 1.40
N SER A 90 2.45 6.87 1.70
CA SER A 90 1.16 6.63 1.04
C SER A 90 0.02 7.46 1.64
N SER A 91 -0.89 7.90 0.78
CA SER A 91 -2.12 8.58 1.18
C SER A 91 -3.18 8.38 0.11
N VAL A 92 -4.44 8.68 0.41
CA VAL A 92 -5.53 8.59 -0.58
C VAL A 92 -5.36 9.59 -1.73
N ASP A 93 -4.68 10.70 -1.50
CA ASP A 93 -4.51 11.77 -2.48
C ASP A 93 -3.17 11.68 -3.25
N SER A 94 -2.29 10.75 -2.87
CA SER A 94 -0.94 10.65 -3.45
C SER A 94 -0.98 10.09 -4.86
N VAL A 95 -0.52 10.91 -5.81
CA VAL A 95 -0.28 10.51 -7.22
C VAL A 95 1.02 9.70 -7.33
N GLU A 96 2.00 10.07 -6.51
CA GLU A 96 3.30 9.42 -6.42
C GLU A 96 3.15 7.95 -6.03
N THR A 97 2.29 7.66 -5.05
CA THR A 97 1.97 6.29 -4.62
C THR A 97 1.42 5.47 -5.78
N SER A 98 0.49 6.02 -6.57
CA SER A 98 -0.07 5.32 -7.73
C SER A 98 1.00 4.95 -8.74
N LEU A 99 1.81 5.93 -9.17
CA LEU A 99 2.85 5.70 -10.17
C LEU A 99 3.91 4.72 -9.64
N ALA A 100 4.37 4.91 -8.41
CA ALA A 100 5.39 4.08 -7.78
C ALA A 100 4.95 2.62 -7.62
N VAL A 101 3.71 2.39 -7.19
CA VAL A 101 3.19 1.03 -6.97
C VAL A 101 3.02 0.29 -8.30
N TYR A 102 2.44 0.92 -9.33
CA TYR A 102 2.36 0.30 -10.66
C TYR A 102 3.75 0.03 -11.22
N TRP A 103 4.69 0.96 -11.06
CA TRP A 103 6.07 0.79 -11.49
C TRP A 103 6.73 -0.41 -10.80
N ALA A 104 6.62 -0.52 -9.48
CA ALA A 104 7.21 -1.62 -8.73
C ALA A 104 6.57 -2.97 -9.02
N GLU A 105 5.25 -3.04 -9.22
CA GLU A 105 4.56 -4.27 -9.65
C GLU A 105 5.04 -4.71 -11.05
N ASN A 106 5.05 -3.81 -12.02
CA ASN A 106 5.52 -4.07 -13.38
C ASN A 106 6.99 -4.52 -13.38
N LEU A 107 7.86 -3.80 -12.65
CA LEU A 107 9.27 -4.13 -12.53
C LEU A 107 9.44 -5.51 -11.89
N MET A 108 8.72 -5.78 -10.80
CA MET A 108 8.79 -7.07 -10.11
C MET A 108 8.41 -8.21 -11.03
N ASP A 109 7.35 -8.07 -11.83
CA ASP A 109 6.92 -9.08 -12.78
C ASP A 109 7.92 -9.26 -13.92
N ASN A 110 8.47 -8.17 -14.45
CA ASN A 110 9.49 -8.19 -15.52
C ASN A 110 10.76 -8.93 -15.12
N VAL A 111 11.24 -8.74 -13.88
CA VAL A 111 12.53 -9.29 -13.43
C VAL A 111 12.43 -10.62 -12.67
N ARG A 112 11.22 -11.10 -12.38
CA ARG A 112 11.01 -12.30 -11.53
C ARG A 112 11.71 -13.54 -12.08
N ALA A 113 11.68 -13.75 -13.40
CA ALA A 113 12.31 -14.90 -14.02
C ALA A 113 13.85 -14.86 -13.85
N ASP A 114 14.46 -13.69 -14.03
CA ASP A 114 15.90 -13.50 -13.91
C ASP A 114 16.37 -13.62 -12.45
N ALA A 115 15.63 -13.03 -11.52
CA ALA A 115 15.89 -13.18 -10.08
C ALA A 115 15.87 -14.64 -9.64
N ASN A 116 14.88 -15.42 -10.10
CA ASN A 116 14.78 -16.85 -9.83
C ASN A 116 15.93 -17.63 -10.46
N ALA A 117 16.30 -17.33 -11.72
CA ALA A 117 17.39 -18.00 -12.41
C ALA A 117 18.75 -17.78 -11.73
N GLN A 118 18.94 -16.59 -11.12
CA GLN A 118 20.15 -16.22 -10.39
C GLN A 118 20.09 -16.56 -8.89
N ASN A 119 18.94 -17.04 -8.40
CA ASN A 119 18.70 -17.31 -6.98
C ASN A 119 18.95 -16.08 -6.08
N ILE A 120 18.52 -14.91 -6.54
CA ILE A 120 18.58 -13.63 -5.82
C ILE A 120 17.18 -13.31 -5.27
N ASN A 121 17.11 -12.73 -4.08
CA ASN A 121 15.83 -12.27 -3.53
C ASN A 121 15.21 -11.22 -4.48
N ILE A 122 13.90 -11.28 -4.69
CA ILE A 122 13.24 -10.39 -5.66
C ILE A 122 13.42 -8.90 -5.36
N TYR A 123 13.38 -8.48 -4.09
CA TYR A 123 13.58 -7.06 -3.72
C TYR A 123 15.02 -6.64 -3.95
N GLU A 124 15.98 -7.49 -3.56
CA GLU A 124 17.41 -7.27 -3.81
C GLU A 124 17.70 -7.15 -5.31
N TYR A 125 17.08 -8.01 -6.13
CA TYR A 125 17.24 -7.96 -7.58
C TYR A 125 16.69 -6.66 -8.16
N MET A 126 15.49 -6.24 -7.78
CA MET A 126 14.88 -5.00 -8.26
C MET A 126 15.76 -3.78 -7.92
N ILE A 127 16.39 -3.78 -6.76
CA ILE A 127 17.22 -2.67 -6.27
C ILE A 127 18.61 -2.68 -6.92
N ASN A 128 19.27 -3.85 -7.00
CA ASN A 128 20.70 -3.93 -7.30
C ASN A 128 21.04 -4.52 -8.67
N ASN A 129 20.09 -5.19 -9.34
CA ASN A 129 20.34 -5.97 -10.55
C ASN A 129 19.46 -5.60 -11.74
N ALA A 130 18.34 -4.90 -11.52
CA ALA A 130 17.50 -4.40 -12.61
C ALA A 130 18.31 -3.48 -13.52
N THR A 131 18.19 -3.69 -14.83
CA THR A 131 18.87 -2.84 -15.82
C THR A 131 18.17 -1.48 -15.96
N PRO A 132 18.87 -0.45 -16.48
CA PRO A 132 18.26 0.83 -16.82
C PRO A 132 16.99 0.69 -17.66
N ASP A 133 17.04 -0.16 -18.69
CA ASP A 133 15.91 -0.43 -19.58
C ASP A 133 14.72 -1.08 -18.84
N GLN A 134 14.99 -2.00 -17.90
CA GLN A 134 13.94 -2.63 -17.09
C GLN A 134 13.28 -1.62 -16.14
N LEU A 135 14.07 -0.74 -15.52
CA LEU A 135 13.56 0.30 -14.62
C LEU A 135 12.72 1.34 -15.36
N LEU A 136 13.24 1.90 -16.45
CA LEU A 136 12.57 2.94 -17.24
C LEU A 136 11.38 2.39 -18.03
N GLY A 137 11.51 1.18 -18.59
CA GLY A 137 10.43 0.49 -19.28
C GLY A 137 9.25 0.25 -18.35
N ALA A 138 9.49 -0.34 -17.17
CA ALA A 138 8.43 -0.58 -16.20
C ALA A 138 7.74 0.71 -15.71
N LEU A 139 8.48 1.82 -15.59
CA LEU A 139 7.95 3.13 -15.18
C LEU A 139 7.06 3.72 -16.28
N THR A 140 7.49 3.60 -17.53
CA THR A 140 6.71 4.02 -18.70
C THR A 140 5.43 3.20 -18.81
N ASP A 141 5.53 1.87 -18.71
CA ASP A 141 4.38 0.96 -18.72
C ASP A 141 3.38 1.27 -17.60
N ALA A 142 3.86 1.70 -16.43
CA ALA A 142 3.02 2.11 -15.31
C ALA A 142 2.19 3.36 -15.66
N ALA A 143 2.82 4.40 -16.16
CA ALA A 143 2.15 5.63 -16.58
C ALA A 143 1.16 5.39 -17.73
N GLU A 144 1.54 4.55 -18.71
CA GLU A 144 0.65 4.16 -19.80
C GLU A 144 -0.57 3.38 -19.28
N THR A 145 -0.37 2.43 -18.37
CA THR A 145 -1.47 1.66 -17.77
C THR A 145 -2.43 2.56 -17.00
N LEU A 146 -1.91 3.51 -16.23
CA LEU A 146 -2.73 4.51 -15.52
C LEU A 146 -3.53 5.37 -16.53
N THR A 147 -2.86 5.88 -17.56
CA THR A 147 -3.49 6.70 -18.60
C THR A 147 -4.60 5.94 -19.34
N GLN A 148 -4.36 4.68 -19.69
CA GLN A 148 -5.35 3.84 -20.39
C GLN A 148 -6.60 3.57 -19.53
N ASN A 149 -6.42 3.38 -18.23
CA ASN A 149 -7.51 3.00 -17.32
C ASN A 149 -8.26 4.21 -16.73
N PHE A 150 -7.58 5.33 -16.52
CA PHE A 150 -8.11 6.48 -15.77
C PHE A 150 -8.08 7.79 -16.58
N GLY A 151 -7.51 7.78 -17.79
CA GLY A 151 -7.42 8.95 -18.67
C GLY A 151 -6.24 9.87 -18.41
N SER A 152 -5.46 9.61 -17.35
CA SER A 152 -4.23 10.33 -16.99
C SER A 152 -3.31 9.37 -16.22
N TRP A 153 -2.00 9.63 -16.22
CA TRP A 153 -1.07 8.96 -15.31
C TRP A 153 -1.08 9.59 -13.91
N GLN A 154 -1.57 10.83 -13.79
CA GLN A 154 -1.66 11.56 -12.53
C GLN A 154 -2.94 11.21 -11.76
N VAL A 155 -3.02 9.98 -11.26
CA VAL A 155 -4.21 9.45 -10.58
C VAL A 155 -3.96 9.35 -9.07
N PRO A 156 -4.79 9.95 -8.20
CA PRO A 156 -4.67 9.77 -6.76
C PRO A 156 -4.87 8.30 -6.35
N TRP A 157 -4.06 7.80 -5.42
CA TRP A 157 -4.07 6.40 -5.02
C TRP A 157 -5.44 5.90 -4.54
N GLY A 158 -6.18 6.74 -3.83
CA GLY A 158 -7.52 6.44 -3.34
C GLY A 158 -8.54 6.22 -4.46
N GLU A 159 -8.32 6.73 -5.68
CA GLU A 159 -9.18 6.42 -6.83
C GLU A 159 -8.97 5.00 -7.35
N ILE A 160 -7.77 4.45 -7.15
CA ILE A 160 -7.37 3.13 -7.62
C ILE A 160 -7.62 2.08 -6.54
N ASN A 161 -7.14 2.31 -5.32
CA ASN A 161 -7.12 1.31 -4.26
C ASN A 161 -8.36 1.41 -3.37
N ARG A 162 -9.26 0.44 -3.51
CA ARG A 162 -10.59 0.48 -2.93
C ARG A 162 -10.89 -0.72 -2.05
N TYR A 163 -11.64 -0.48 -0.99
CA TYR A 163 -12.44 -1.51 -0.34
C TYR A 163 -13.86 -1.48 -0.90
N GLN A 164 -14.40 -2.65 -1.24
CA GLN A 164 -15.78 -2.78 -1.70
C GLN A 164 -16.36 -4.09 -1.19
N ARG A 165 -17.59 -4.02 -0.69
CA ARG A 165 -18.39 -5.16 -0.29
C ARG A 165 -19.82 -4.92 -0.77
N ILE A 166 -20.28 -5.70 -1.75
CA ILE A 166 -21.58 -5.48 -2.40
C ILE A 166 -22.61 -6.49 -1.88
N THR A 167 -22.18 -7.72 -1.59
CA THR A 167 -23.06 -8.82 -1.19
C THR A 167 -22.53 -9.55 0.06
N GLY A 168 -23.38 -10.41 0.61
CA GLY A 168 -23.03 -11.34 1.69
C GLY A 168 -22.12 -12.50 1.31
N ASP A 169 -21.70 -12.58 0.04
CA ASP A 169 -20.98 -13.74 -0.48
C ASP A 169 -19.55 -13.81 0.07
N LEU A 170 -19.04 -15.03 0.22
CA LEU A 170 -17.65 -15.24 0.68
C LEU A 170 -16.64 -14.78 -0.37
N VAL A 171 -16.97 -14.96 -1.65
CA VAL A 171 -16.19 -14.45 -2.77
C VAL A 171 -16.94 -13.24 -3.30
N GLN A 172 -16.33 -12.06 -3.14
CA GLN A 172 -16.92 -10.81 -3.60
C GLN A 172 -16.75 -10.67 -5.12
N ASP A 173 -17.84 -10.29 -5.78
CA ASP A 173 -17.77 -9.64 -7.07
C ASP A 173 -17.44 -8.16 -6.87
N PHE A 174 -16.76 -7.56 -7.85
CA PHE A 174 -16.37 -6.15 -7.80
C PHE A 174 -16.90 -5.39 -9.01
N ASN A 175 -17.28 -4.15 -8.80
CA ASN A 175 -17.83 -3.27 -9.83
C ASN A 175 -17.44 -1.81 -9.56
N ASP A 176 -16.79 -1.18 -10.53
CA ASP A 176 -16.38 0.22 -10.44
C ASP A 176 -17.56 1.21 -10.38
N ASP A 177 -18.76 0.79 -10.79
CA ASP A 177 -19.97 1.62 -10.73
C ASP A 177 -20.69 1.55 -9.38
N GLU A 178 -20.31 0.60 -8.51
CA GLU A 178 -20.88 0.45 -7.17
C GLU A 178 -20.10 1.24 -6.11
N PRO A 179 -20.72 1.59 -4.97
CA PRO A 179 -20.04 2.25 -3.87
C PRO A 179 -18.80 1.49 -3.41
N SER A 180 -17.77 2.23 -3.03
CA SER A 180 -16.52 1.69 -2.48
C SER A 180 -15.84 2.76 -1.63
N ILE A 181 -14.88 2.37 -0.80
CA ILE A 181 -14.16 3.24 0.14
C ILE A 181 -12.69 3.35 -0.30
N PRO A 182 -12.11 4.56 -0.40
CA PRO A 182 -10.68 4.71 -0.67
C PRO A 182 -9.86 4.15 0.49
N VAL A 183 -8.79 3.41 0.18
CA VAL A 183 -7.88 2.87 1.18
C VAL A 183 -6.48 3.45 0.96
N GLY A 184 -6.00 4.26 1.91
CA GLY A 184 -4.73 4.96 1.79
C GLY A 184 -3.50 4.06 1.95
N PHE A 185 -3.59 3.03 2.81
CA PHE A 185 -2.47 2.12 3.07
C PHE A 185 -2.33 1.03 1.98
N ASN A 186 -1.14 0.45 1.88
CA ASN A 186 -0.71 -0.36 0.75
C ASN A 186 -0.48 -1.85 1.09
N SER A 187 0.04 -2.63 0.15
CA SER A 187 0.50 -4.00 0.38
C SER A 187 1.73 -4.03 1.29
N GLY A 188 1.77 -5.00 2.21
CA GLY A 188 2.96 -5.29 3.00
C GLY A 188 4.19 -5.66 2.15
N ARG A 189 4.01 -5.97 0.86
CA ARG A 189 5.11 -6.13 -0.10
C ARG A 189 6.00 -4.88 -0.20
N TRP A 190 5.39 -3.69 -0.10
CA TRP A 190 6.08 -2.40 -0.23
C TRP A 190 6.40 -1.76 1.13
N GLY A 191 6.05 -2.45 2.22
CA GLY A 191 6.39 -2.07 3.57
C GLY A 191 5.24 -1.52 4.41
N ALA A 192 4.02 -1.47 3.87
CA ALA A 192 2.86 -1.06 4.65
C ALA A 192 2.63 -1.97 5.86
N LEU A 193 2.55 -1.37 7.06
CA LEU A 193 2.26 -2.08 8.31
C LEU A 193 0.78 -2.44 8.41
N SER A 194 -0.11 -1.51 8.08
CA SER A 194 -1.51 -1.79 7.78
C SER A 194 -1.60 -2.35 6.36
N SER A 195 -1.37 -3.66 6.22
CA SER A 195 -1.30 -4.28 4.90
C SER A 195 -2.70 -4.43 4.28
N PHE A 196 -2.82 -4.01 3.03
CA PHE A 196 -3.99 -4.18 2.18
C PHE A 196 -3.54 -4.70 0.81
N GLY A 197 -3.74 -5.99 0.59
CA GLY A 197 -3.42 -6.63 -0.68
C GLY A 197 -4.58 -6.49 -1.65
N ALA A 198 -4.45 -5.53 -2.57
CA ALA A 198 -5.42 -5.24 -3.62
C ALA A 198 -4.85 -5.52 -5.01
N ARG A 199 -5.75 -5.77 -5.96
CA ARG A 199 -5.43 -5.99 -7.38
C ARG A 199 -6.64 -5.69 -8.24
N THR A 200 -6.45 -5.57 -9.54
CA THR A 200 -7.53 -5.48 -10.52
C THR A 200 -8.26 -6.82 -10.67
N TYR A 201 -9.58 -6.76 -10.82
CA TYR A 201 -10.45 -7.92 -11.08
C TYR A 201 -11.06 -7.86 -12.48
N PRO A 202 -11.55 -9.00 -13.03
CA PRO A 202 -12.23 -8.99 -14.32
C PRO A 202 -13.34 -7.94 -14.38
N GLY A 203 -13.30 -7.07 -15.39
CA GLY A 203 -14.30 -6.00 -15.57
C GLY A 203 -14.07 -4.73 -14.76
N THR A 204 -12.99 -4.65 -13.97
CA THR A 204 -12.66 -3.47 -13.16
C THR A 204 -11.36 -2.82 -13.63
N ARG A 205 -11.28 -1.50 -13.49
CA ARG A 205 -10.06 -0.71 -13.67
C ARG A 205 -9.41 -0.41 -12.32
N ARG A 206 -10.22 -0.26 -11.27
CA ARG A 206 -9.75 -0.10 -9.88
C ARG A 206 -9.21 -1.42 -9.31
N MET A 207 -8.44 -1.29 -8.25
CA MET A 207 -7.96 -2.40 -7.44
C MET A 207 -8.87 -2.59 -6.22
N TYR A 208 -9.18 -3.84 -5.91
CA TYR A 208 -9.97 -4.18 -4.72
C TYR A 208 -9.20 -5.12 -3.77
N GLY A 209 -9.24 -4.82 -2.47
CA GLY A 209 -8.54 -5.59 -1.46
C GLY A 209 -9.26 -6.89 -1.08
N THR A 210 -8.52 -8.00 -1.08
CA THR A 210 -9.03 -9.32 -0.62
C THR A 210 -8.10 -10.03 0.34
N SER A 211 -7.01 -9.39 0.75
CA SER A 211 -6.05 -9.94 1.70
C SER A 211 -5.37 -8.82 2.48
N GLY A 212 -4.73 -9.17 3.59
CA GLY A 212 -4.11 -8.22 4.50
C GLY A 212 -4.72 -8.28 5.88
N ASN A 213 -4.84 -7.12 6.54
CA ASN A 213 -5.49 -7.02 7.84
C ASN A 213 -6.99 -7.34 7.70
N SER A 214 -7.52 -8.12 8.65
CA SER A 214 -8.94 -8.53 8.67
C SER A 214 -9.59 -8.25 10.02
N PHE A 215 -8.97 -8.70 11.11
CA PHE A 215 -9.26 -8.29 12.46
C PHE A 215 -7.98 -7.74 13.08
N VAL A 216 -8.06 -6.53 13.62
CA VAL A 216 -6.93 -5.87 14.29
C VAL A 216 -7.36 -5.50 15.69
N ALA A 217 -6.48 -5.76 16.66
CA ALA A 217 -6.71 -5.37 18.05
C ALA A 217 -5.40 -4.91 18.69
N VAL A 218 -5.51 -3.88 19.53
CA VAL A 218 -4.44 -3.39 20.39
C VAL A 218 -4.91 -3.53 21.83
N VAL A 219 -4.11 -4.16 22.68
CA VAL A 219 -4.49 -4.56 24.04
C VAL A 219 -3.45 -4.05 25.04
N GLU A 220 -3.93 -3.31 26.03
CA GLU A 220 -3.15 -2.87 27.18
C GLU A 220 -3.48 -3.78 28.38
N PHE A 221 -2.53 -4.63 28.77
CA PHE A 221 -2.67 -5.58 29.88
C PHE A 221 -2.54 -4.91 31.27
N GLY A 222 -3.31 -3.84 31.50
CA GLY A 222 -3.42 -3.15 32.77
C GLY A 222 -4.49 -3.72 33.70
N ASN A 223 -4.70 -3.03 34.83
CA ASN A 223 -5.88 -3.22 35.68
C ASN A 223 -6.56 -1.85 35.88
N PRO A 224 -7.63 -1.53 35.12
CA PRO A 224 -8.39 -2.43 34.24
C PRO A 224 -7.69 -2.78 32.92
N LEU A 225 -8.09 -3.91 32.32
CA LEU A 225 -7.76 -4.32 30.95
C LEU A 225 -8.45 -3.38 29.97
N ARG A 226 -7.72 -2.92 28.95
CA ARG A 226 -8.27 -2.06 27.89
C ARG A 226 -7.87 -2.58 26.52
N ALA A 227 -8.76 -2.48 25.55
CA ALA A 227 -8.45 -2.81 24.18
C ALA A 227 -9.29 -2.00 23.20
N LYS A 228 -8.71 -1.81 22.03
CA LYS A 228 -9.37 -1.27 20.84
C LYS A 228 -9.29 -2.31 19.75
N ALA A 229 -10.36 -2.50 18.97
CA ALA A 229 -10.34 -3.44 17.85
C ALA A 229 -11.15 -2.92 16.65
N ILE A 230 -10.94 -3.53 15.50
CA ILE A 230 -11.71 -3.29 14.29
C ILE A 230 -11.80 -4.60 13.49
N THR A 231 -12.97 -4.89 12.91
CA THR A 231 -13.17 -5.98 11.95
C THR A 231 -13.49 -5.38 10.58
N VAL A 232 -12.69 -5.72 9.56
CA VAL A 232 -12.88 -5.24 8.20
C VAL A 232 -14.20 -5.78 7.65
N GLY A 233 -15.14 -4.88 7.35
CA GLY A 233 -16.44 -5.24 6.78
C GLY A 233 -17.48 -5.72 7.78
N GLY A 234 -17.48 -5.22 9.02
CA GLY A 234 -18.58 -5.44 9.95
C GLY A 234 -18.68 -6.87 10.51
N LEU A 235 -19.85 -7.20 11.06
CA LEU A 235 -20.11 -8.46 11.80
C LEU A 235 -21.34 -9.23 11.29
N GLN A 236 -21.93 -8.81 10.17
CA GLN A 236 -23.06 -9.47 9.54
C GLN A 236 -22.83 -9.63 8.02
N SER A 237 -23.40 -10.69 7.44
CA SER A 237 -23.34 -10.94 6.00
C SER A 237 -24.59 -10.53 5.22
N ASP A 238 -25.68 -10.22 5.91
CA ASP A 238 -26.89 -9.67 5.29
C ASP A 238 -26.64 -8.21 4.82
N PRO A 239 -26.70 -7.91 3.51
CA PRO A 239 -26.49 -6.56 2.98
C PRO A 239 -27.47 -5.51 3.52
N ASP A 240 -28.65 -5.94 3.99
CA ASP A 240 -29.65 -5.04 4.58
C ASP A 240 -29.39 -4.77 6.07
N SER A 241 -28.38 -5.42 6.67
CA SER A 241 -28.04 -5.23 8.07
C SER A 241 -27.26 -3.93 8.29
N PRO A 242 -27.54 -3.17 9.37
CA PRO A 242 -26.70 -2.05 9.75
C PRO A 242 -25.28 -2.46 10.16
N HIS A 243 -24.98 -3.75 10.32
CA HIS A 243 -23.65 -4.27 10.64
C HIS A 243 -22.99 -5.00 9.47
N PHE A 244 -23.45 -4.73 8.24
CA PHE A 244 -22.88 -5.30 7.03
C PHE A 244 -21.50 -4.73 6.71
N ASP A 245 -21.31 -3.42 6.77
CA ASP A 245 -20.03 -2.77 6.43
C ASP A 245 -19.70 -1.58 7.36
N ASP A 246 -20.37 -1.49 8.50
CA ASP A 246 -20.31 -0.40 9.48
C ASP A 246 -18.92 -0.04 10.05
N GLN A 247 -17.95 -0.93 9.86
CA GLN A 247 -16.57 -0.76 10.31
C GLN A 247 -15.58 -0.51 9.16
N ALA A 248 -16.02 -0.55 7.91
CA ALA A 248 -15.14 -0.47 6.75
C ALA A 248 -14.49 0.92 6.59
N GLU A 249 -15.24 2.00 6.80
CA GLU A 249 -14.71 3.37 6.74
C GLU A 249 -13.76 3.64 7.91
N MET A 250 -14.14 3.23 9.13
CA MET A 250 -13.26 3.29 10.31
C MET A 250 -11.93 2.56 10.04
N TYR A 251 -11.98 1.35 9.47
CA TYR A 251 -10.78 0.60 9.11
C TYR A 251 -9.89 1.36 8.11
N ALA A 252 -10.49 1.93 7.05
CA ALA A 252 -9.76 2.69 6.05
C ALA A 252 -9.07 3.94 6.64
N ASN A 253 -9.67 4.52 7.69
CA ASN A 253 -9.16 5.69 8.41
C ASN A 253 -8.24 5.34 9.60
N GLY A 254 -8.02 4.06 9.91
CA GLY A 254 -7.26 3.65 11.10
C GLY A 254 -7.97 3.93 12.42
N GLU A 255 -9.30 4.05 12.39
CA GLU A 255 -10.15 4.25 13.55
C GLU A 255 -10.58 2.90 14.15
N PHE A 256 -10.62 2.84 15.47
CA PHE A 256 -10.93 1.62 16.20
C PHE A 256 -12.06 1.86 17.19
N ARG A 257 -12.88 0.84 17.38
CA ARG A 257 -13.90 0.81 18.45
C ARG A 257 -13.30 0.29 19.74
N ASP A 258 -13.82 0.78 20.86
CA ASP A 258 -13.47 0.25 22.17
C ASP A 258 -14.03 -1.16 22.36
N ILE A 259 -13.29 -2.00 23.09
CA ILE A 259 -13.76 -3.32 23.53
C ILE A 259 -14.34 -3.22 24.93
N HIS A 260 -15.63 -3.54 25.06
CA HIS A 260 -16.33 -3.56 26.33
C HIS A 260 -16.15 -4.91 27.05
N PHE A 261 -15.16 -5.00 27.94
CA PHE A 261 -14.91 -6.20 28.74
C PHE A 261 -15.80 -6.32 29.98
N TYR A 262 -16.22 -5.18 30.55
CA TYR A 262 -16.88 -5.15 31.85
C TYR A 262 -18.39 -5.01 31.72
N ARG A 263 -19.11 -5.60 32.67
CA ARG A 263 -20.58 -5.67 32.65
C ARG A 263 -21.26 -4.32 32.45
N ASN A 264 -20.81 -3.28 33.15
CA ASN A 264 -21.40 -1.95 33.03
C ASN A 264 -21.23 -1.38 31.61
N ASP A 265 -20.07 -1.61 30.99
CA ASP A 265 -19.80 -1.14 29.62
C ASP A 265 -20.66 -1.91 28.61
N ILE A 266 -20.83 -3.22 28.82
CA ILE A 266 -21.71 -4.07 27.99
C ILE A 266 -23.16 -3.61 28.12
N GLU A 267 -23.67 -3.45 29.35
CA GLU A 267 -25.05 -3.03 29.61
C GLU A 267 -25.36 -1.63 29.05
N ALA A 268 -24.37 -0.74 28.99
CA ALA A 268 -24.51 0.60 28.40
C ALA A 268 -24.55 0.60 26.86
N ASN A 269 -24.01 -0.43 26.20
CA ASN A 269 -23.86 -0.49 24.74
C ASN A 269 -24.60 -1.69 24.10
N LEU A 270 -25.43 -2.41 24.84
CA LEU A 270 -26.12 -3.61 24.35
C LEU A 270 -27.30 -3.23 23.43
N GLU A 271 -27.31 -3.78 22.21
CA GLU A 271 -28.45 -3.63 21.29
C GLU A 271 -29.49 -4.76 21.40
N ARG A 272 -29.05 -5.97 21.72
CA ARG A 272 -29.92 -7.16 21.82
C ARG A 272 -29.45 -8.12 22.89
N GLU A 273 -30.39 -8.59 23.72
CA GLU A 273 -30.19 -9.73 24.61
C GLU A 273 -30.75 -11.01 23.93
N TYR A 274 -30.04 -12.12 24.06
CA TYR A 274 -30.51 -13.43 23.62
C TYR A 274 -30.53 -14.40 24.80
N ARG A 275 -31.63 -15.14 24.94
CA ARG A 275 -31.77 -16.23 25.91
C ARG A 275 -31.99 -17.52 25.13
N PRO A 276 -31.06 -18.49 25.21
CA PRO A 276 -31.26 -19.77 24.54
C PRO A 276 -32.54 -20.47 25.00
N GLY A 277 -33.46 -20.73 24.07
CA GLY A 277 -34.73 -21.43 24.33
C GLY A 277 -35.96 -20.54 24.41
N ASP A 278 -35.79 -19.21 24.35
CA ASP A 278 -36.87 -18.27 24.06
C ASP A 278 -37.15 -18.18 22.54
#